data_AF-A0A7X1CK86-F1
#
_entry.id   AF-A0A7X1CK86-F1
#
_cell.length_a   1.000
_cell.length_b   1.000
_cell.length_c   1.000
_cell.angle_alpha   90.00
_cell.angle_beta   90.00
_cell.angle_gamma   90.00
#
_symmetry.space_group_name_H-M   'P 1'
#
loop_
_entity.id
_entity.type
_entity.pdbx_description
1 polymer ?
#
loop_
_entity_poly.entity_id
_entity_poly.type
_entity_poly.pdbx_seq_one_letter_code
_entity_poly.pdbx_strand_id
1 'polypeptide(L)'
;LKAYYAAIVDFDRTQNGFVHIQVGNQEGWYSGAIDPYWYTVNPNTAYLCMKDVIFRDAPQWGTGQAGSRKQGEQVNVVSKENGWLKVSLSGDIGYLPDDGQHLQKK
;
A
#
# COMPACT_ATOMS: atom_id res chain seq x y z
N LEU A 1 14.12 24.07 15.55
CA LEU A 1 13.69 22.78 14.98
C LEU A 1 13.05 23.08 13.63
N LYS A 2 13.52 22.50 12.52
CA LYS A 2 12.93 22.74 11.19
C LYS A 2 11.51 22.19 11.19
N ALA A 3 10.55 22.98 10.72
CA ALA A 3 9.19 22.53 10.49
C ALA A 3 9.23 21.41 9.44
N TYR A 4 8.71 20.24 9.79
CA TYR A 4 8.50 19.16 8.84
C TYR A 4 7.09 19.30 8.28
N TYR A 5 6.96 19.32 6.96
CA TYR A 5 5.68 19.29 6.27
C TYR A 5 5.50 17.90 5.65
N ALA A 6 4.32 17.30 5.82
CA ALA A 6 3.98 16.06 5.12
C ALA A 6 3.77 16.37 3.63
N ALA A 7 4.40 15.60 2.77
CA ALA A 7 4.22 15.67 1.32
C ALA A 7 3.66 14.35 0.81
N ILE A 8 2.69 14.41 -0.08
CA ILE A 8 2.27 13.29 -0.92
C ILE A 8 3.14 13.32 -2.17
N VAL A 9 3.69 12.17 -2.57
CA VAL A 9 4.46 12.01 -3.79
C VAL A 9 3.67 11.11 -4.73
N ASP A 10 3.36 11.62 -5.92
CA ASP A 10 2.58 10.92 -6.94
C ASP A 10 3.52 10.42 -8.05
N PHE A 11 3.97 9.17 -7.91
CA PHE A 11 4.87 8.52 -8.86
C PHE A 11 4.19 8.12 -10.19
N ASP A 12 2.85 8.14 -10.25
CA ASP A 12 2.13 7.91 -11.51
C ASP A 12 2.17 9.16 -12.41
N ARG A 13 2.43 10.33 -11.80
CA ARG A 13 2.62 11.61 -12.50
C ARG A 13 4.10 11.99 -12.53
N THR A 14 4.85 11.37 -13.44
CA THR A 14 6.24 11.73 -13.74
C THR A 14 6.37 12.34 -15.13
N GLN A 15 7.15 13.41 -15.24
CA GLN A 15 7.44 14.04 -16.53
C GLN A 15 8.81 14.72 -16.50
N ASN A 16 9.59 14.55 -17.56
CA ASN A 16 10.88 15.25 -17.75
C ASN A 16 11.84 15.16 -16.54
N GLY A 17 11.84 14.05 -15.80
CA GLY A 17 12.69 13.87 -14.62
C GLY A 17 12.16 14.51 -13.32
N PHE A 18 10.89 14.90 -13.28
CA PHE A 18 10.22 15.39 -12.08
C PHE A 18 9.06 14.48 -11.69
N VAL A 19 8.82 14.33 -10.39
CA VAL A 19 7.62 13.72 -9.83
C VAL A 19 6.67 14.80 -9.32
N HIS A 20 5.37 14.60 -9.46
CA HIS A 20 4.38 15.49 -8.86
C HIS A 20 4.36 15.29 -7.33
N ILE A 21 4.26 16.41 -6.61
CA ILE A 21 4.12 16.41 -5.15
C ILE A 21 2.98 17.32 -4.72
N GLN A 22 2.35 16.98 -3.60
CA GLN A 22 1.37 17.82 -2.92
C GLN A 22 1.76 18.03 -1.46
N VAL A 23 1.76 19.29 -1.02
CA VAL A 23 2.02 19.68 0.37
C VAL A 23 0.84 20.53 0.85
N GLY A 24 -0.02 19.94 1.68
CA GLY A 24 -1.30 20.56 2.03
C GLY A 24 -2.16 20.80 0.78
N ASN A 25 -2.50 22.06 0.51
CA ASN A 25 -3.28 22.45 -0.68
C ASN A 25 -2.41 22.94 -1.84
N GLN A 26 -1.08 22.90 -1.70
CA GLN A 26 -0.16 23.33 -2.74
C GLN A 26 0.36 22.12 -3.50
N GLU A 27 0.52 22.28 -4.82
CA GLU A 27 1.06 21.27 -5.71
C GLU A 27 2.33 21.78 -6.39
N GLY A 28 3.19 20.85 -6.82
CA GLY A 28 4.42 21.18 -7.53
C GLY A 28 5.13 19.97 -8.10
N TRP A 29 6.37 20.21 -8.56
CA TRP A 29 7.24 19.21 -9.18
C TRP A 29 8.55 19.11 -8.38
N TYR A 30 8.94 17.90 -8.02
CA TYR A 30 10.17 17.63 -7.28
C TYR A 30 11.17 16.86 -8.14
N SER A 31 12.36 17.44 -8.35
CA SER A 31 13.43 16.86 -9.19
C SER A 31 14.31 15.84 -8.48
N GLY A 32 14.25 15.75 -7.15
CA GLY A 32 15.05 14.81 -6.37
C GLY A 32 14.48 13.39 -6.33
N ALA A 33 13.41 13.12 -7.09
CA ALA A 33 12.84 11.79 -7.19
C ALA A 33 13.71 10.93 -8.10
N ILE A 34 14.48 10.06 -7.47
CA ILE A 34 15.08 8.89 -8.13
C ILE A 34 13.98 7.94 -8.58
N ASP A 35 14.22 7.15 -9.63
CA ASP A 35 13.42 5.96 -9.90
C ASP A 35 13.30 5.18 -8.60
N PRO A 36 12.10 5.05 -8.03
CA PRO A 36 12.02 4.40 -6.75
C PRO A 36 12.53 2.97 -6.88
N TYR A 37 13.36 2.54 -5.92
CA TYR A 37 13.96 1.20 -5.97
C TYR A 37 12.89 0.11 -6.16
N TRP A 38 11.66 0.38 -5.71
CA TRP A 38 10.51 -0.50 -5.88
C TRP A 38 10.03 -0.74 -7.32
N TYR A 39 10.44 0.07 -8.29
CA TYR A 39 10.24 -0.21 -9.73
C TYR A 39 11.22 -1.26 -10.25
N THR A 40 12.40 -1.37 -9.64
CA THR A 40 13.42 -2.39 -10.01
C THR A 40 13.27 -3.68 -9.22
N VAL A 41 12.73 -3.60 -8.00
CA VAL A 41 12.48 -4.74 -7.11
C VAL A 41 11.13 -4.51 -6.44
N ASN A 42 10.09 -5.28 -6.78
CA ASN A 42 8.81 -5.14 -6.07
C ASN A 42 9.03 -5.44 -4.57
N PRO A 43 8.91 -4.43 -3.67
CA PRO A 43 9.17 -4.60 -2.25
C PRO A 43 8.03 -5.35 -1.57
N ASN A 44 6.88 -5.41 -2.24
CA ASN A 44 5.70 -6.07 -1.75
C ASN A 44 5.85 -7.57 -1.97
N THR A 45 5.37 -8.33 -1.01
CA THR A 45 5.37 -9.77 -1.11
C THR A 45 4.01 -10.22 -1.62
N ALA A 46 3.99 -11.10 -2.63
CA ALA A 46 2.78 -11.72 -3.13
C ALA A 46 2.24 -12.75 -2.13
N TYR A 47 0.95 -12.67 -1.83
CA TYR A 47 0.22 -13.64 -1.02
C TYR A 47 -0.99 -14.16 -1.80
N LEU A 48 -1.35 -15.43 -1.58
CA LEU A 48 -2.62 -15.99 -2.04
C LEU A 48 -3.69 -15.85 -0.96
N CYS A 49 -4.91 -15.54 -1.39
CA CYS A 49 -6.12 -15.64 -0.58
C CYS A 49 -6.47 -17.12 -0.37
N MET A 50 -6.46 -17.57 0.89
CA MET A 50 -6.74 -18.97 1.21
C MET A 50 -8.24 -19.29 1.28
N LYS A 51 -9.07 -18.25 1.32
CA LYS A 51 -10.53 -18.29 1.33
C LYS A 51 -11.07 -16.97 0.75
N ASP A 52 -12.39 -16.88 0.61
CA ASP A 52 -13.05 -15.58 0.38
C ASP A 52 -12.77 -14.67 1.59
N VAL A 53 -12.18 -13.50 1.33
CA VAL A 53 -11.75 -12.56 2.36
C VAL A 53 -12.32 -11.17 2.14
N ILE A 54 -12.62 -10.51 3.25
CA ILE A 54 -12.97 -9.09 3.32
C ILE A 54 -11.86 -8.39 4.07
N PHE A 55 -11.25 -7.39 3.44
CA PHE A 55 -10.20 -6.58 4.03
C PHE A 55 -10.81 -5.46 4.86
N ARG A 56 -10.23 -5.23 6.03
CA ARG A 56 -10.60 -4.12 6.92
C ARG A 56 -9.94 -2.83 6.46
N ASP A 57 -10.54 -1.69 6.76
CA ASP A 57 -9.98 -0.34 6.54
C ASP A 57 -8.94 0.06 7.60
N ALA A 58 -8.83 -0.69 8.70
CA ALA A 58 -7.84 -0.52 9.77
C ALA A 58 -7.38 -1.87 10.35
N PRO A 59 -6.20 -1.95 11.01
CA PRO A 59 -5.66 -3.20 11.58
C PRO A 59 -6.34 -3.57 12.91
N GLN A 60 -7.66 -3.71 12.87
CA GLN A 60 -8.47 -4.12 14.01
C GLN A 60 -9.77 -4.77 13.51
N TRP A 61 -10.37 -5.63 14.34
CA TRP A 61 -11.67 -6.19 14.03
C TRP A 61 -12.79 -5.18 14.25
N GLY A 62 -13.91 -5.38 13.55
CA GLY A 62 -15.11 -4.57 13.72
C GLY A 62 -15.13 -3.25 12.94
N THR A 63 -14.10 -2.96 12.14
CA THR A 63 -14.09 -1.78 11.28
C THR A 63 -14.67 -2.06 9.90
N GLY A 64 -14.75 -1.00 9.08
CA GLY A 64 -15.33 -1.02 7.76
C GLY A 64 -14.58 -1.92 6.79
N GLN A 65 -15.15 -2.04 5.60
CA GLN A 65 -14.60 -2.85 4.51
C GLN A 65 -13.83 -1.94 3.55
N ALA A 66 -12.55 -2.25 3.35
CA ALA A 66 -11.72 -1.64 2.30
C ALA A 66 -11.89 -2.35 0.94
N GLY A 67 -12.24 -3.63 0.95
CA GLY A 67 -12.45 -4.42 -0.25
C GLY A 67 -12.59 -5.90 0.03
N SER A 68 -12.74 -6.70 -1.02
CA SER A 68 -12.82 -8.16 -0.91
C SER A 68 -12.06 -8.84 -2.04
N ARG A 69 -11.66 -10.09 -1.79
CA ARG A 69 -11.05 -10.99 -2.78
C ARG A 69 -11.59 -12.40 -2.60
N LYS A 70 -11.68 -13.14 -3.70
CA LYS A 70 -12.05 -14.54 -3.76
C LYS A 70 -10.86 -15.43 -3.42
N GLN A 71 -11.16 -16.64 -2.95
CA GLN A 71 -10.16 -17.67 -2.75
C GLN A 71 -9.32 -17.88 -4.02
N GLY A 72 -8.01 -18.02 -3.85
CA GLY A 72 -7.05 -18.22 -4.94
C GLY A 72 -6.56 -16.93 -5.60
N GLU A 73 -7.21 -15.79 -5.37
CA GLU A 73 -6.71 -14.52 -5.88
C GLU A 73 -5.40 -14.11 -5.19
N GLN A 74 -4.54 -13.41 -5.93
CA GLN A 74 -3.28 -12.89 -5.42
C GLN A 74 -3.44 -11.46 -4.94
N VAL A 75 -2.79 -11.14 -3.82
CA VAL A 75 -2.68 -9.79 -3.27
C VAL A 75 -1.24 -9.44 -2.93
N ASN A 76 -0.95 -8.13 -2.85
CA ASN A 76 0.37 -7.63 -2.51
C ASN A 76 0.37 -7.10 -1.07
N VAL A 77 1.12 -7.78 -0.20
CA VAL A 77 1.36 -7.32 1.18
C VAL A 77 2.48 -6.29 1.16
N VAL A 78 2.19 -5.09 1.65
CA VAL A 78 3.12 -3.93 1.66
C VAL A 78 3.87 -3.80 3.00
N SER A 79 3.27 -4.25 4.10
CA SER A 79 3.92 -4.28 5.41
C SER A 79 3.22 -5.25 6.36
N LYS A 80 3.91 -5.57 7.46
CA LYS A 80 3.38 -6.38 8.58
C LYS A 80 3.61 -5.61 9.88
N GLU A 81 2.57 -5.43 10.67
CA GLU A 81 2.69 -4.71 11.94
C GLU A 81 1.64 -5.21 12.95
N ASN A 82 2.06 -5.47 14.19
CA ASN A 82 1.18 -5.85 15.31
C ASN A 82 0.21 -7.00 14.99
N GLY A 83 0.65 -8.01 14.22
CA GLY A 83 -0.17 -9.16 13.84
C GLY A 83 -1.13 -8.92 12.66
N TRP A 84 -0.99 -7.80 11.96
CA TRP A 84 -1.78 -7.47 10.77
C TRP A 84 -0.91 -7.33 9.53
N LEU A 85 -1.46 -7.80 8.41
CA LEU A 85 -0.96 -7.60 7.06
C LEU A 85 -1.61 -6.34 6.49
N LYS A 86 -0.79 -5.37 6.08
CA LYS A 86 -1.23 -4.24 5.26
C LYS A 86 -1.12 -4.64 3.79
N VAL A 87 -2.21 -4.48 3.06
CA VAL A 87 -2.38 -5.01 1.69
C VAL A 87 -2.78 -3.91 0.74
N SER A 88 -2.14 -3.85 -0.43
CA SER A 88 -2.54 -2.94 -1.51
C SER A 88 -3.63 -3.60 -2.36
N LEU A 89 -4.76 -2.90 -2.53
CA LEU A 89 -5.95 -3.36 -3.24
C LEU A 89 -6.20 -2.53 -4.52
N SER A 90 -5.17 -2.27 -5.32
CA SER A 90 -5.26 -1.49 -6.57
C SER A 90 -5.76 -0.05 -6.37
N GLY A 91 -5.17 0.66 -5.40
CA GLY A 91 -5.49 2.06 -5.08
C GLY A 91 -5.91 2.27 -3.63
N ASP A 92 -6.48 1.24 -3.01
CA ASP A 92 -6.86 1.24 -1.59
C ASP A 92 -5.90 0.43 -0.73
N ILE A 93 -5.98 0.65 0.58
CA ILE A 93 -5.28 -0.15 1.59
C ILE A 93 -6.29 -0.97 2.38
N GLY A 94 -6.02 -2.27 2.47
CA GLY A 94 -6.79 -3.20 3.29
C GLY A 94 -5.93 -3.90 4.34
N TYR A 95 -6.58 -4.41 5.39
CA TYR A 95 -5.93 -5.13 6.48
C TYR A 95 -6.57 -6.49 6.73
N LEU A 96 -5.72 -7.50 7.00
CA LEU A 96 -6.10 -8.84 7.46
C LEU A 96 -5.12 -9.33 8.53
N PRO A 97 -5.52 -10.26 9.41
CA PRO A 97 -4.59 -10.87 10.36
C PRO A 97 -3.45 -11.62 9.65
N ASP A 98 -2.24 -11.54 10.21
CA ASP A 98 -1.09 -12.35 9.81
C ASP A 98 -1.14 -13.72 10.49
N ASP A 99 -2.20 -14.49 10.23
CA ASP A 99 -2.48 -15.78 10.88
C ASP A 99 -2.23 -16.99 9.99
N GLY A 100 -1.84 -16.78 8.73
CA GLY A 100 -1.64 -17.84 7.73
C GLY A 100 -2.92 -18.55 7.28
N GLN A 101 -4.09 -18.18 7.81
CA GLN A 101 -5.39 -18.76 7.45
C GLN A 101 -6.15 -17.90 6.45
N HIS A 102 -5.92 -16.58 6.46
CA HIS A 102 -6.51 -15.67 5.49
C HIS A 102 -5.65 -15.53 4.24
N LEU A 103 -4.36 -15.28 4.46
CA LEU A 103 -3.37 -15.06 3.40
C LEU A 103 -2.14 -15.94 3.66
N GLN A 104 -1.58 -16.53 2.60
CA GLN A 104 -0.31 -17.24 2.65
C GLN A 104 0.68 -16.68 1.63
N LYS A 105 1.94 -16.56 2.05
CA LYS A 105 3.03 -16.09 1.20
C LYS A 105 3.22 -17.08 0.05
N LYS A 106 3.32 -16.56 -1.18
CA LYS A 106 3.62 -17.34 -2.39
C LYS A 106 5.10 -17.74 -2.47
#